data_AF-A0A9P5GMA6-F1
#
_entry.id   AF-A0A9P5GMA6-F1
#
_cell.length_a   1.000
_cell.length_b   1.000
_cell.length_c   1.000
_cell.angle_alpha   90.00
_cell.angle_beta   90.00
_cell.angle_gamma   90.00
#
_symmetry.space_group_name_H-M   'P 1'
#
loop_
_entity.id
_entity.type
_entity.pdbx_description
1 polymer ?
#
loop_
_entity_poly.entity_id
_entity_poly.type
_entity_poly.pdbx_seq_one_letter_code
_entity_poly.pdbx_strand_id
1 'polypeptide(L)'
;MVAGDFDTTRVFQGTPYVNGQASGKLITSELELSFWGGVNPRTSEVIDQHHPLSGQHLQEAILAIPGGRGSCTGSTVILELLLNGRAPAALIFERREDILTLGVIVAEEIFGKAIPVVTLDPIEFQDLIKFNGRDFHVLNGQVSTHKLLDTTAKDPLVVGATEPSISTKSIKLTELDNAFLNNVYGDAARAAMRITLRLAEVLGVSELMDVTQVHIDGCGYTGPGSLAFAENLRDRGGKVRVPTSMNSISVDKNLRRVQGISEEFNNAAVKLADAYTDMGAQPTFTCAPYQLDSAPKYGDQIAWAESNAVVYANSVLGARTMKYPDFLDIAIALTGRAPKGGPHVQINRLASVIVEIPKISPAEIDDSFYPLLGYQVGTLSTSEIPVVIGLESFAPTQDDLKAFGAAFATVSSAPMFHIVGVTPEAPNLEAAIVKGSTVRSIHVQHGDLINCWDSLNKAAPKTAELPS
;
A
#
# COMPACT_ATOMS: atom_id res chain seq x y z
N MET A 1 -23.54 -42.45 14.34
CA MET A 1 -22.15 -42.00 14.59
C MET A 1 -22.23 -40.58 15.09
N VAL A 2 -21.67 -40.35 16.27
CA VAL A 2 -21.86 -39.14 17.08
C VAL A 2 -21.29 -37.93 16.35
N ALA A 3 -22.15 -36.94 16.09
CA ALA A 3 -21.72 -35.59 15.76
C ALA A 3 -21.00 -35.05 17.01
N GLY A 4 -19.69 -34.89 16.92
CA GLY A 4 -18.92 -34.28 18.00
C GLY A 4 -19.31 -32.83 18.14
N ASP A 5 -19.89 -32.47 19.29
CA ASP A 5 -19.89 -31.12 19.81
C ASP A 5 -18.43 -30.69 19.96
N PHE A 6 -17.93 -29.94 18.99
CA PHE A 6 -16.69 -29.19 19.15
C PHE A 6 -17.03 -27.94 19.97
N ASP A 7 -16.44 -27.90 21.17
CA ASP A 7 -16.43 -26.83 22.17
C ASP A 7 -16.95 -25.45 21.70
N THR A 8 -18.03 -24.98 22.33
CA THR A 8 -18.91 -23.89 21.85
C THR A 8 -18.39 -22.49 22.15
N THR A 9 -17.24 -22.36 22.81
CA THR A 9 -16.62 -21.07 23.18
C THR A 9 -15.15 -21.05 22.81
N ARG A 10 -14.78 -20.21 21.84
CA ARG A 10 -13.40 -20.04 21.39
C ARG A 10 -12.97 -18.57 21.46
N VAL A 11 -11.72 -18.33 21.82
CA VAL A 11 -11.08 -17.00 21.86
C VAL A 11 -9.74 -17.12 21.13
N PHE A 12 -9.48 -16.20 20.22
CA PHE A 12 -8.21 -16.02 19.51
C PHE A 12 -7.56 -14.73 20.00
N GLN A 13 -6.23 -14.71 20.09
CA GLN A 13 -5.45 -13.61 20.63
C GLN A 13 -4.50 -13.06 19.57
N GLY A 14 -4.82 -11.85 19.10
CA GLY A 14 -4.02 -11.13 18.12
C GLY A 14 -3.37 -9.87 18.64
N THR A 15 -2.59 -9.27 17.74
CA THR A 15 -2.05 -7.92 17.91
C THR A 15 -3.06 -6.91 17.36
N PRO A 16 -3.62 -6.01 18.19
CA PRO A 16 -4.50 -4.95 17.71
C PRO A 16 -3.68 -3.76 17.18
N TYR A 17 -3.84 -3.43 15.91
CA TYR A 17 -3.28 -2.20 15.33
C TYR A 17 -4.25 -1.03 15.35
N VAL A 18 -5.55 -1.33 15.41
CA VAL A 18 -6.61 -0.38 15.77
C VAL A 18 -7.47 -1.04 16.83
N ASN A 19 -7.56 -0.41 17.99
CA ASN A 19 -8.36 -0.90 19.11
C ASN A 19 -9.84 -0.60 18.89
N GLY A 20 -10.70 -1.32 19.60
CA GLY A 20 -12.14 -1.09 19.53
C GLY A 20 -12.95 -2.34 19.81
N GLN A 21 -14.27 -2.22 19.66
CA GLN A 21 -15.20 -3.31 19.84
C GLN A 21 -16.11 -3.44 18.63
N ALA A 22 -16.34 -4.68 18.18
CA ALA A 22 -17.23 -4.97 17.06
C ALA A 22 -17.92 -6.31 17.26
N SER A 23 -19.02 -6.51 16.54
CA SER A 23 -19.71 -7.80 16.47
C SER A 23 -20.36 -7.92 15.09
N GLY A 24 -20.32 -9.12 14.52
CA GLY A 24 -20.86 -9.33 13.18
C GLY A 24 -20.68 -10.77 12.72
N LYS A 25 -21.22 -11.07 11.53
CA LYS A 25 -20.97 -12.35 10.86
C LYS A 25 -19.54 -12.40 10.38
N LEU A 26 -18.85 -13.50 10.68
CA LEU A 26 -17.51 -13.76 10.17
C LEU A 26 -17.59 -14.15 8.69
N ILE A 27 -16.96 -13.37 7.82
CA ILE A 27 -16.75 -13.68 6.41
C ILE A 27 -15.26 -13.94 6.21
N THR A 28 -14.91 -15.12 5.70
CA THR A 28 -13.50 -15.52 5.56
C THR A 28 -13.10 -15.89 4.14
N SER A 29 -11.83 -15.67 3.83
CA SER A 29 -11.19 -16.24 2.64
C SER A 29 -9.77 -16.68 2.95
N GLU A 30 -9.30 -17.70 2.23
CA GLU A 30 -7.87 -18.08 2.18
C GLU A 30 -7.09 -17.26 1.15
N LEU A 31 -7.78 -16.42 0.35
CA LEU A 31 -7.16 -15.55 -0.63
C LEU A 31 -7.17 -14.09 -0.15
N GLU A 32 -6.11 -13.37 -0.52
CA GLU A 32 -6.01 -11.94 -0.31
C GLU A 32 -7.00 -11.19 -1.22
N LEU A 33 -7.57 -10.10 -0.68
CA LEU A 33 -8.55 -9.29 -1.39
C LEU A 33 -7.95 -7.94 -1.80
N SER A 34 -8.11 -7.57 -3.06
CA SER A 34 -7.84 -6.19 -3.50
C SER A 34 -9.05 -5.32 -3.19
N PHE A 35 -8.87 -4.29 -2.37
CA PHE A 35 -9.93 -3.31 -2.14
C PHE A 35 -10.03 -2.35 -3.33
N TRP A 36 -8.90 -1.94 -3.91
CA TRP A 36 -8.89 -1.17 -5.14
C TRP A 36 -9.34 -2.02 -6.33
N GLY A 37 -10.45 -1.63 -6.96
CA GLY A 37 -11.06 -2.35 -8.08
C GLY A 37 -11.74 -3.68 -7.72
N GLY A 38 -11.61 -4.17 -6.48
CA GLY A 38 -12.22 -5.43 -6.03
C GLY A 38 -13.32 -5.29 -4.98
N VAL A 39 -13.48 -4.11 -4.36
CA VAL A 39 -14.60 -3.81 -3.46
C VAL A 39 -15.26 -2.49 -3.87
N ASN A 40 -16.58 -2.49 -3.98
CA ASN A 40 -17.34 -1.28 -4.29
C ASN A 40 -17.53 -0.43 -3.01
N PRO A 41 -16.97 0.79 -2.93
CA PRO A 41 -17.03 1.61 -1.72
C PRO A 41 -18.43 2.15 -1.39
N ARG A 42 -19.39 2.07 -2.32
CA ARG A 42 -20.77 2.54 -2.13
C ARG A 42 -21.71 1.44 -1.62
N THR A 43 -21.47 0.19 -2.01
CA THR A 43 -22.34 -0.95 -1.69
C THR A 43 -21.71 -1.91 -0.69
N SER A 44 -20.38 -1.87 -0.50
CA SER A 44 -19.56 -2.87 0.20
C SER A 44 -19.46 -4.24 -0.49
N GLU A 45 -19.98 -4.35 -1.71
CA GLU A 45 -19.93 -5.59 -2.47
C GLU A 45 -18.51 -5.88 -2.94
N VAL A 46 -18.06 -7.12 -2.80
CA VAL A 46 -16.85 -7.63 -3.45
C VAL A 46 -17.17 -7.85 -4.94
N ILE A 47 -16.57 -7.04 -5.80
CA ILE A 47 -16.81 -7.02 -7.25
C ILE A 47 -15.74 -7.74 -8.07
N ASP A 48 -14.63 -8.13 -7.44
CA ASP A 48 -13.61 -8.98 -8.07
C ASP A 48 -14.21 -10.36 -8.41
N GLN A 49 -14.56 -10.56 -9.68
CA GLN A 49 -15.22 -11.75 -10.19
C GLN A 49 -14.39 -13.03 -10.06
N HIS A 50 -13.09 -12.90 -9.85
CA HIS A 50 -12.18 -14.03 -9.68
C HIS A 50 -11.96 -14.38 -8.20
N HIS A 51 -12.42 -13.54 -7.28
CA HIS A 51 -12.27 -13.76 -5.85
C HIS A 51 -13.42 -14.65 -5.29
N PRO A 52 -13.16 -15.59 -4.37
CA PRO A 52 -14.19 -16.45 -3.75
C PRO A 52 -15.31 -15.70 -3.02
N LEU A 53 -15.04 -14.45 -2.62
CA LEU A 53 -16.01 -13.58 -1.96
C LEU A 53 -16.86 -12.76 -2.94
N SER A 54 -16.69 -12.90 -4.26
CA SER A 54 -17.46 -12.16 -5.26
C SER A 54 -18.96 -12.19 -4.98
N GLY A 55 -19.61 -11.01 -5.02
CA GLY A 55 -21.03 -10.80 -4.73
C GLY A 55 -21.39 -10.72 -3.24
N GLN A 56 -20.46 -11.01 -2.32
CA GLN A 56 -20.70 -10.82 -0.89
C GLN A 56 -20.58 -9.35 -0.49
N HIS A 57 -21.37 -8.94 0.50
CA HIS A 57 -21.37 -7.59 1.05
C HIS A 57 -20.62 -7.59 2.38
N LEU A 58 -19.67 -6.66 2.52
CA LEU A 58 -18.79 -6.61 3.68
C LEU A 58 -19.35 -5.75 4.83
N GLN A 59 -20.34 -4.90 4.56
CA GLN A 59 -20.93 -4.01 5.56
C GLN A 59 -21.36 -4.79 6.82
N GLU A 60 -20.92 -4.32 8.00
CA GLU A 60 -21.20 -4.92 9.32
C GLU A 60 -20.64 -6.33 9.56
N ALA A 61 -19.96 -6.93 8.59
CA ALA A 61 -19.29 -8.21 8.74
C ALA A 61 -17.94 -8.08 9.47
N ILE A 62 -17.49 -9.16 10.11
CA ILE A 62 -16.09 -9.31 10.52
C ILE A 62 -15.38 -10.00 9.36
N LEU A 63 -14.52 -9.28 8.65
CA LEU A 63 -13.79 -9.82 7.52
C LEU A 63 -12.44 -10.40 7.97
N ALA A 64 -12.21 -11.68 7.70
CA ALA A 64 -10.93 -12.34 7.94
C ALA A 64 -10.28 -12.82 6.62
N ILE A 65 -9.16 -12.23 6.25
CA ILE A 65 -8.39 -12.54 5.02
C ILE A 65 -6.89 -12.56 5.32
N PRO A 66 -6.03 -13.24 4.53
CA PRO A 66 -4.60 -13.29 4.82
C PRO A 66 -3.93 -11.91 4.90
N GLY A 67 -4.38 -11.01 4.04
CA GLY A 67 -3.94 -9.62 3.89
C GLY A 67 -4.67 -8.94 2.73
N GLY A 68 -4.43 -7.65 2.55
CA GLY A 68 -4.78 -6.97 1.30
C GLY A 68 -3.78 -7.30 0.19
N ARG A 69 -4.22 -7.26 -1.07
CA ARG A 69 -3.32 -7.32 -2.25
C ARG A 69 -3.54 -6.12 -3.17
N GLY A 70 -2.51 -5.71 -3.89
CA GLY A 70 -2.61 -4.68 -4.93
C GLY A 70 -2.03 -3.31 -4.53
N SER A 71 -2.63 -2.25 -5.06
CA SER A 71 -2.11 -0.88 -5.02
C SER A 71 -2.15 -0.24 -3.62
N CYS A 72 -1.27 0.74 -3.39
CA CYS A 72 -1.25 1.67 -2.24
C CYS A 72 -2.61 2.32 -1.95
N THR A 73 -3.46 2.41 -2.98
CA THR A 73 -4.80 3.02 -2.99
C THR A 73 -5.86 2.24 -2.21
N GLY A 74 -5.59 1.02 -1.75
CA GLY A 74 -6.51 0.26 -0.90
C GLY A 74 -6.94 1.01 0.37
N SER A 75 -6.04 1.83 0.95
CA SER A 75 -6.32 2.68 2.12
C SER A 75 -7.45 3.66 1.87
N THR A 76 -7.51 4.23 0.66
CA THR A 76 -8.55 5.19 0.26
C THR A 76 -9.92 4.54 0.19
N VAL A 77 -10.01 3.30 -0.31
CA VAL A 77 -11.27 2.55 -0.39
C VAL A 77 -11.82 2.22 1.00
N ILE A 78 -10.95 1.85 1.95
CA ILE A 78 -11.33 1.64 3.35
C ILE A 78 -11.86 2.94 3.97
N LEU A 79 -11.20 4.08 3.73
CA LEU A 79 -11.68 5.37 4.21
C LEU A 79 -13.08 5.69 3.64
N GLU A 80 -13.29 5.49 2.34
CA GLU A 80 -14.61 5.69 1.71
C GLU A 80 -15.69 4.81 2.34
N LEU A 81 -15.39 3.51 2.54
CA LEU A 81 -16.32 2.58 3.17
C LEU A 81 -16.70 3.04 4.60
N LEU A 82 -15.74 3.50 5.40
CA LEU A 82 -15.97 4.00 6.76
C LEU A 82 -16.80 5.29 6.76
N LEU A 83 -16.46 6.23 5.87
CA LEU A 83 -17.18 7.50 5.76
C LEU A 83 -18.62 7.28 5.29
N ASN A 84 -18.85 6.34 4.38
CA ASN A 84 -20.17 5.96 3.87
C ASN A 84 -20.99 5.06 4.81
N GLY A 85 -20.42 4.60 5.93
CA GLY A 85 -21.08 3.67 6.85
C GLY A 85 -21.29 2.28 6.25
N ARG A 86 -20.42 1.89 5.31
CA ARG A 86 -20.46 0.62 4.55
C ARG A 86 -19.28 -0.31 4.86
N ALA A 87 -18.41 0.07 5.79
CA ALA A 87 -17.26 -0.74 6.17
C ALA A 87 -17.64 -2.06 6.84
N PRO A 88 -16.74 -3.07 6.79
CA PRO A 88 -16.74 -4.17 7.75
C PRO A 88 -16.81 -3.64 9.19
N ALA A 89 -17.43 -4.39 10.08
CA ALA A 89 -17.42 -4.10 11.51
C ALA A 89 -16.01 -4.29 12.12
N ALA A 90 -15.20 -5.21 11.59
CA ALA A 90 -13.79 -5.39 11.94
C ALA A 90 -12.99 -6.04 10.81
N LEU A 91 -11.67 -5.85 10.82
CA LEU A 91 -10.72 -6.50 9.93
C LEU A 91 -9.81 -7.43 10.73
N ILE A 92 -9.64 -8.66 10.24
CA ILE A 92 -8.72 -9.65 10.80
C ILE A 92 -7.78 -10.12 9.70
N PHE A 93 -6.48 -10.05 9.99
CA PHE A 93 -5.43 -10.45 9.05
C PHE A 93 -4.59 -11.62 9.59
N GLU A 94 -4.08 -12.46 8.69
CA GLU A 94 -3.09 -13.51 9.00
C GLU A 94 -1.68 -12.93 9.13
N ARG A 95 -1.40 -11.86 8.38
CA ARG A 95 -0.09 -11.21 8.32
C ARG A 95 -0.22 -9.73 8.62
N ARG A 96 0.92 -9.08 8.84
CA ARG A 96 0.97 -7.61 8.91
C ARG A 96 0.40 -7.04 7.62
N GLU A 97 -0.55 -6.13 7.76
CA GLU A 97 -1.20 -5.42 6.67
C GLU A 97 -1.09 -3.92 6.99
N ASP A 98 -0.44 -3.15 6.12
CA ASP A 98 -0.14 -1.74 6.33
C ASP A 98 -1.02 -0.80 5.49
N ILE A 99 -1.59 -1.26 4.37
CA ILE A 99 -2.38 -0.42 3.46
C ILE A 99 -3.81 -0.21 3.99
N LEU A 100 -4.57 -1.29 4.18
CA LEU A 100 -5.94 -1.23 4.69
C LEU A 100 -5.96 -0.72 6.13
N THR A 101 -5.00 -1.15 6.95
CA THR A 101 -4.83 -0.67 8.32
C THR A 101 -4.61 0.84 8.37
N LEU A 102 -3.78 1.40 7.46
CA LEU A 102 -3.60 2.86 7.38
C LEU A 102 -4.92 3.58 7.07
N GLY A 103 -5.76 3.04 6.19
CA GLY A 103 -7.07 3.60 5.88
C GLY A 103 -7.94 3.77 7.15
N VAL A 104 -7.91 2.78 8.05
CA VAL A 104 -8.61 2.85 9.35
C VAL A 104 -7.94 3.85 10.30
N ILE A 105 -6.60 3.86 10.37
CA ILE A 105 -5.83 4.81 11.19
C ILE A 105 -6.17 6.26 10.81
N VAL A 106 -6.22 6.55 9.50
CA VAL A 106 -6.56 7.87 8.97
C VAL A 106 -8.01 8.24 9.29
N ALA A 107 -8.94 7.30 9.10
CA ALA A 107 -10.34 7.50 9.45
C ALA A 107 -10.53 7.87 10.93
N GLU A 108 -9.79 7.21 11.81
CA GLU A 108 -9.86 7.46 13.25
C GLU A 108 -9.24 8.81 13.62
N GLU A 109 -8.02 9.09 13.13
CA GLU A 109 -7.27 10.30 13.50
C GLU A 109 -7.89 11.58 12.94
N ILE A 110 -8.45 11.52 11.72
CA ILE A 110 -8.97 12.71 11.03
C ILE A 110 -10.48 12.88 11.23
N PHE A 111 -11.24 11.78 11.24
CA PHE A 111 -12.71 11.79 11.21
C PHE A 111 -13.36 11.15 12.43
N GLY A 112 -12.58 10.61 13.38
CA GLY A 112 -13.11 9.95 14.58
C GLY A 112 -13.90 8.68 14.27
N LYS A 113 -13.66 8.04 13.11
CA LYS A 113 -14.29 6.78 12.70
C LYS A 113 -13.28 5.65 12.70
N ALA A 114 -13.54 4.58 13.44
CA ALA A 114 -12.62 3.44 13.53
C ALA A 114 -13.39 2.13 13.56
N ILE A 115 -12.70 1.06 13.13
CA ILE A 115 -13.09 -0.33 13.33
C ILE A 115 -11.88 -1.09 13.88
N PRO A 116 -12.07 -2.17 14.66
CA PRO A 116 -10.96 -2.96 15.15
C PRO A 116 -10.18 -3.59 13.98
N VAL A 117 -8.86 -3.53 14.06
CA VAL A 117 -7.96 -4.20 13.12
C VAL A 117 -7.00 -5.08 13.92
N VAL A 118 -7.06 -6.39 13.67
CA VAL A 118 -6.34 -7.40 14.44
C VAL A 118 -5.54 -8.30 13.50
N THR A 119 -4.26 -8.49 13.80
CA THR A 119 -3.46 -9.55 13.16
C THR A 119 -3.36 -10.74 14.10
N LEU A 120 -3.80 -11.91 13.64
CA LEU A 120 -3.59 -13.19 14.30
C LEU A 120 -2.32 -13.85 13.78
N ASP A 121 -1.71 -14.73 14.58
CA ASP A 121 -0.67 -15.59 14.02
C ASP A 121 -1.27 -16.59 13.00
N PRO A 122 -0.46 -17.13 12.07
CA PRO A 122 -0.97 -18.01 11.02
C PRO A 122 -1.73 -19.23 11.53
N ILE A 123 -1.35 -19.80 12.68
CA ILE A 123 -2.03 -21.00 13.20
C ILE A 123 -3.42 -20.61 13.70
N GLU A 124 -3.51 -19.54 14.50
CA GLU A 124 -4.80 -19.02 14.97
C GLU A 124 -5.71 -18.56 13.83
N PHE A 125 -5.15 -17.90 12.81
CA PHE A 125 -5.91 -17.47 11.64
C PHE A 125 -6.50 -18.65 10.87
N GLN A 126 -5.68 -19.69 10.59
CA GLN A 126 -6.14 -20.90 9.90
C GLN A 126 -7.21 -21.66 10.69
N ASP A 127 -7.20 -21.55 12.01
CA ASP A 127 -8.27 -22.08 12.84
C ASP A 127 -9.53 -21.19 12.85
N LEU A 128 -9.38 -19.87 12.82
CA LEU A 128 -10.50 -18.91 12.76
C LEU A 128 -11.33 -19.10 11.49
N ILE A 129 -10.70 -19.26 10.33
CA ILE A 129 -11.41 -19.32 9.04
C ILE A 129 -12.38 -20.51 8.93
N LYS A 130 -12.18 -21.57 9.74
CA LYS A 130 -13.08 -22.73 9.85
C LYS A 130 -14.46 -22.39 10.43
N PHE A 131 -14.61 -21.21 11.03
CA PHE A 131 -15.86 -20.73 11.62
C PHE A 131 -16.64 -19.76 10.71
N ASN A 132 -16.34 -19.71 9.40
CA ASN A 132 -17.03 -18.86 8.43
C ASN A 132 -18.57 -18.92 8.58
N GLY A 133 -19.22 -17.77 8.51
CA GLY A 133 -20.67 -17.60 8.65
C GLY A 133 -21.21 -17.59 10.09
N ARG A 134 -20.37 -17.78 11.11
CA ARG A 134 -20.78 -17.66 12.53
C ARG A 134 -20.70 -16.23 13.03
N ASP A 135 -21.40 -15.95 14.13
CA ASP A 135 -21.31 -14.67 14.82
C ASP A 135 -20.02 -14.61 15.64
N PHE A 136 -19.31 -13.50 15.51
CA PHE A 136 -18.09 -13.22 16.24
C PHE A 136 -18.15 -11.85 16.92
N HIS A 137 -17.32 -11.69 17.93
CA HIS A 137 -17.10 -10.47 18.67
C HIS A 137 -15.61 -10.16 18.68
N VAL A 138 -15.27 -8.90 18.42
CA VAL A 138 -13.90 -8.40 18.53
C VAL A 138 -13.85 -7.39 19.67
N LEU A 139 -12.84 -7.50 20.53
CA LEU A 139 -12.53 -6.51 21.56
C LEU A 139 -11.01 -6.35 21.62
N ASN A 140 -10.51 -5.24 21.08
CA ASN A 140 -9.08 -4.98 20.93
C ASN A 140 -8.39 -6.17 20.24
N GLY A 141 -7.40 -6.81 20.88
CA GLY A 141 -6.71 -7.97 20.33
C GLY A 141 -7.48 -9.29 20.41
N GLN A 142 -8.67 -9.33 21.01
CA GLN A 142 -9.43 -10.57 21.20
C GLN A 142 -10.50 -10.76 20.14
N VAL A 143 -10.54 -11.93 19.53
CA VAL A 143 -11.58 -12.35 18.58
C VAL A 143 -12.28 -13.58 19.14
N SER A 144 -13.61 -13.58 19.27
CA SER A 144 -14.31 -14.64 20.00
C SER A 144 -15.70 -14.98 19.46
N THR A 145 -16.11 -16.24 19.64
CA THR A 145 -17.47 -16.73 19.35
C THR A 145 -18.51 -16.31 20.40
N HIS A 146 -18.10 -15.65 21.49
CA HIS A 146 -18.99 -15.15 22.52
C HIS A 146 -18.67 -13.69 22.87
N LYS A 147 -19.65 -13.01 23.45
CA LYS A 147 -19.53 -11.59 23.78
C LYS A 147 -18.45 -11.39 24.85
N LEU A 148 -17.46 -10.56 24.52
CA LEU A 148 -16.40 -10.16 25.43
C LEU A 148 -16.85 -8.97 26.28
N LEU A 149 -16.45 -8.98 27.55
CA LEU A 149 -16.71 -7.88 28.49
C LEU A 149 -15.49 -6.96 28.53
N ASP A 150 -15.69 -5.68 28.24
CA ASP A 150 -14.67 -4.68 28.46
C ASP A 150 -14.62 -4.33 29.97
N THR A 151 -13.66 -4.92 30.66
CA THR A 151 -13.40 -4.65 32.09
C THR A 151 -12.58 -3.37 32.30
N THR A 152 -12.15 -2.71 31.23
CA THR A 152 -11.31 -1.50 31.24
C THR A 152 -12.09 -0.22 30.92
N ALA A 153 -13.36 -0.33 30.54
CA ALA A 153 -14.24 0.80 30.30
C ALA A 153 -14.35 1.67 31.56
N LYS A 154 -13.77 2.88 31.49
CA LYS A 154 -14.04 3.93 32.48
C LYS A 154 -15.48 4.44 32.30
N ASP A 155 -16.08 4.83 33.41
CA ASP A 155 -17.45 5.32 33.58
C ASP A 155 -17.95 6.20 32.38
N PRO A 156 -19.15 5.99 31.81
CA PRO A 156 -19.62 6.66 30.58
C PRO A 156 -19.80 8.19 30.65
N LEU A 157 -19.45 8.84 31.76
CA LEU A 157 -19.72 10.25 32.02
C LEU A 157 -18.58 11.21 31.59
N VAL A 158 -17.52 10.70 30.95
CA VAL A 158 -16.48 11.55 30.35
C VAL A 158 -16.65 11.59 28.83
N VAL A 159 -17.69 12.29 28.37
CA VAL A 159 -17.90 12.58 26.94
C VAL A 159 -17.08 13.81 26.57
N GLY A 160 -15.79 13.60 26.35
CA GLY A 160 -14.98 14.40 25.45
C GLY A 160 -14.34 13.44 24.46
N ALA A 161 -14.25 13.79 23.18
CA ALA A 161 -13.51 12.98 22.21
C ALA A 161 -12.06 12.86 22.69
N THR A 162 -11.72 11.77 23.36
CA THR A 162 -10.35 11.48 23.77
C THR A 162 -9.58 11.17 22.49
N GLU A 163 -8.55 11.96 22.20
CA GLU A 163 -7.65 11.68 21.07
C GLU A 163 -7.21 10.21 21.10
N PRO A 164 -7.10 9.52 19.95
CA PRO A 164 -6.67 8.14 19.91
C PRO A 164 -5.37 7.95 20.69
N SER A 165 -5.26 6.89 21.50
CA SER A 165 -4.01 6.64 22.20
C SER A 165 -2.94 6.18 21.20
N ILE A 166 -1.74 6.74 21.29
CA ILE A 166 -0.59 6.32 20.48
C ILE A 166 0.43 5.71 21.42
N SER A 167 0.80 4.46 21.16
CA SER A 167 1.90 3.80 21.84
C SER A 167 3.21 4.23 21.19
N THR A 168 3.92 5.17 21.81
CA THR A 168 5.26 5.58 21.34
C THR A 168 6.39 4.81 22.02
N LYS A 169 6.07 3.84 22.90
CA LYS A 169 7.07 3.17 23.76
C LYS A 169 8.10 2.36 22.97
N SER A 170 7.74 1.88 21.79
CA SER A 170 8.60 1.09 20.91
C SER A 170 9.42 1.93 19.92
N ILE A 171 9.13 3.24 19.80
CA ILE A 171 9.72 4.11 18.79
C ILE A 171 10.58 5.18 19.47
N LYS A 172 11.85 5.27 19.08
CA LYS A 172 12.76 6.31 19.52
C LYS A 172 12.44 7.63 18.84
N LEU A 173 11.84 8.54 19.60
CA LEU A 173 11.48 9.88 19.13
C LEU A 173 12.64 10.87 19.27
N THR A 174 12.80 11.74 18.28
CA THR A 174 13.68 12.92 18.33
C THR A 174 12.98 14.10 18.99
N GLU A 175 13.73 15.19 19.23
CA GLU A 175 13.13 16.47 19.68
C GLU A 175 12.14 17.02 18.65
N LEU A 176 12.43 16.86 17.35
CA LEU A 176 11.54 17.28 16.28
C LEU A 176 10.22 16.47 16.28
N ASP A 177 10.32 15.15 16.45
CA ASP A 177 9.12 14.28 16.53
C ASP A 177 8.23 14.69 17.72
N ASN A 178 8.83 14.96 18.89
CA ASN A 178 8.10 15.45 20.05
C ASN A 178 7.51 16.86 19.84
N ALA A 179 8.19 17.74 19.11
CA ALA A 179 7.67 19.07 18.80
C ALA A 179 6.40 19.00 17.92
N PHE A 180 6.32 18.06 16.97
CA PHE A 180 5.08 17.79 16.24
C PHE A 180 3.96 17.30 17.17
N LEU A 181 4.25 16.33 18.04
CA LEU A 181 3.26 15.81 19.00
C LEU A 181 2.76 16.87 19.98
N ASN A 182 3.63 17.79 20.39
CA ASN A 182 3.31 18.94 21.25
C ASN A 182 2.66 20.12 20.49
N ASN A 183 2.24 19.90 19.25
CA ASN A 183 1.54 20.87 18.40
C ASN A 183 2.32 22.15 18.06
N VAL A 184 3.67 22.12 18.13
CA VAL A 184 4.51 23.29 17.84
C VAL A 184 4.39 23.73 16.37
N TYR A 185 4.11 22.78 15.47
CA TYR A 185 3.99 23.01 14.02
C TYR A 185 2.54 22.99 13.50
N GLY A 186 1.55 23.09 14.41
CA GLY A 186 0.13 23.14 14.06
C GLY A 186 -0.54 21.79 13.87
N ASP A 187 -1.87 21.82 13.83
CA ASP A 187 -2.71 20.64 13.97
C ASP A 187 -2.56 19.63 12.82
N ALA A 188 -2.38 20.11 11.58
CA ALA A 188 -2.15 19.24 10.43
C ALA A 188 -0.86 18.44 10.56
N ALA A 189 0.24 19.09 10.95
CA ALA A 189 1.53 18.44 11.13
C ALA A 189 1.52 17.49 12.33
N ARG A 190 0.80 17.84 13.40
CA ARG A 190 0.56 16.95 14.55
C ARG A 190 -0.19 15.69 14.14
N ALA A 191 -1.32 15.82 13.42
CA ALA A 191 -2.08 14.67 12.93
C ALA A 191 -1.24 13.78 11.98
N ALA A 192 -0.48 14.40 11.06
CA ALA A 192 0.44 13.70 10.18
C ALA A 192 1.50 12.90 10.93
N MET A 193 2.12 13.49 11.96
CA MET A 193 3.09 12.80 12.82
C MET A 193 2.46 11.62 13.54
N ARG A 194 1.24 11.79 14.04
CA ARG A 194 0.46 10.75 14.73
C ARG A 194 0.15 9.57 13.81
N ILE A 195 -0.28 9.83 12.58
CA ILE A 195 -0.48 8.80 11.53
C ILE A 195 0.84 8.07 11.25
N THR A 196 1.93 8.82 11.07
CA THR A 196 3.26 8.27 10.76
C THR A 196 3.76 7.33 11.86
N LEU A 197 3.58 7.70 13.13
CA LEU A 197 3.98 6.87 14.28
C LEU A 197 3.16 5.60 14.39
N ARG A 198 1.84 5.69 14.17
CA ARG A 198 0.97 4.50 14.19
C ARG A 198 1.34 3.53 13.08
N LEU A 199 1.66 4.02 11.87
CA LEU A 199 2.11 3.14 10.81
C LEU A 199 3.52 2.59 11.08
N ALA A 200 4.41 3.36 11.71
CA ALA A 200 5.69 2.84 12.17
C ALA A 200 5.55 1.68 13.17
N GLU A 201 4.56 1.74 14.07
CA GLU A 201 4.21 0.65 14.98
C GLU A 201 3.69 -0.58 14.23
N VAL A 202 2.78 -0.40 13.25
CA VAL A 202 2.33 -1.49 12.36
C VAL A 202 3.51 -2.15 11.67
N LEU A 203 4.43 -1.35 11.12
CA LEU A 203 5.65 -1.82 10.46
C LEU A 203 6.67 -2.45 11.42
N GLY A 204 6.48 -2.36 12.73
CA GLY A 204 7.40 -2.88 13.74
C GLY A 204 8.76 -2.18 13.73
N VAL A 205 8.84 -0.93 13.25
CA VAL A 205 10.10 -0.17 13.24
C VAL A 205 10.25 0.64 14.51
N SER A 206 11.48 0.73 15.01
CA SER A 206 11.79 1.44 16.26
C SER A 206 12.35 2.85 16.05
N GLU A 207 12.52 3.29 14.81
CA GLU A 207 13.10 4.58 14.48
C GLU A 207 12.38 5.23 13.29
N LEU A 208 12.33 6.55 13.29
CA LEU A 208 12.02 7.37 12.13
C LEU A 208 13.29 8.00 11.58
N MET A 209 13.23 8.46 10.34
CA MET A 209 14.33 9.13 9.66
C MET A 209 13.84 10.34 8.86
N ASP A 210 14.77 11.23 8.53
CA ASP A 210 14.50 12.35 7.64
C ASP A 210 14.48 11.88 6.19
N VAL A 211 13.59 12.48 5.39
CA VAL A 211 13.58 12.34 3.94
C VAL A 211 13.94 13.65 3.26
N THR A 212 14.57 13.58 2.10
CA THR A 212 15.01 14.77 1.34
C THR A 212 13.92 15.33 0.44
N GLN A 213 12.99 14.48 -0.02
CA GLN A 213 11.85 14.88 -0.84
C GLN A 213 10.70 13.86 -0.79
N VAL A 214 9.51 14.30 -1.19
CA VAL A 214 8.31 13.47 -1.31
C VAL A 214 7.70 13.54 -2.73
N HIS A 215 7.08 12.44 -3.15
CA HIS A 215 6.19 12.40 -4.30
C HIS A 215 4.84 11.80 -3.86
N ILE A 216 3.80 12.62 -3.86
CA ILE A 216 2.45 12.24 -3.40
C ILE A 216 1.76 11.42 -4.48
N ASP A 217 1.42 10.17 -4.16
CA ASP A 217 0.66 9.25 -5.02
C ASP A 217 -0.85 9.46 -4.89
N GLY A 218 -1.34 9.80 -3.69
CA GLY A 218 -2.74 10.05 -3.34
C GLY A 218 -3.41 11.27 -4.02
N CYS A 219 -3.00 11.62 -5.23
CA CYS A 219 -3.49 12.68 -6.10
C CYS A 219 -4.72 12.26 -6.95
N GLY A 220 -4.93 10.95 -7.12
CA GLY A 220 -6.10 10.41 -7.82
C GLY A 220 -7.38 10.57 -7.02
N TYR A 221 -8.45 11.07 -7.65
CA TYR A 221 -9.75 11.17 -6.99
C TYR A 221 -10.46 9.82 -6.98
N THR A 222 -10.48 9.18 -5.81
CA THR A 222 -11.10 7.86 -5.59
C THR A 222 -12.49 7.95 -4.94
N GLY A 223 -12.87 9.13 -4.46
CA GLY A 223 -14.16 9.42 -3.87
C GLY A 223 -14.13 10.64 -2.92
N PRO A 224 -15.30 11.03 -2.37
CA PRO A 224 -15.41 12.21 -1.51
C PRO A 224 -14.54 12.17 -0.25
N GLY A 225 -14.25 11.00 0.30
CA GLY A 225 -13.37 10.79 1.43
C GLY A 225 -11.91 11.17 1.17
N SER A 226 -11.38 10.82 -0.01
CA SER A 226 -10.02 11.24 -0.42
C SER A 226 -9.88 12.77 -0.46
N LEU A 227 -10.89 13.46 -1.01
CA LEU A 227 -10.96 14.92 -1.03
C LEU A 227 -11.12 15.48 0.38
N ALA A 228 -12.05 14.95 1.17
CA ALA A 228 -12.30 15.42 2.53
C ALA A 228 -11.04 15.31 3.41
N PHE A 229 -10.23 14.27 3.22
CA PHE A 229 -8.97 14.12 3.95
C PHE A 229 -7.98 15.23 3.60
N ALA A 230 -7.76 15.48 2.30
CA ALA A 230 -6.85 16.52 1.85
C ALA A 230 -7.30 17.92 2.27
N GLU A 231 -8.60 18.23 2.14
CA GLU A 231 -9.17 19.51 2.61
C GLU A 231 -9.05 19.65 4.12
N ASN A 232 -9.25 18.58 4.90
CA ASN A 232 -9.10 18.62 6.34
C ASN A 232 -7.68 18.99 6.77
N LEU A 233 -6.66 18.40 6.14
CA LEU A 233 -5.25 18.76 6.40
C LEU A 233 -4.94 20.19 5.98
N ARG A 234 -5.42 20.64 4.80
CA ARG A 234 -5.28 22.03 4.35
C ARG A 234 -5.91 23.01 5.34
N ASP A 235 -7.15 22.76 5.74
CA ASP A 235 -7.94 23.66 6.60
C ASP A 235 -7.39 23.73 8.03
N ARG A 236 -6.67 22.68 8.47
CA ARG A 236 -5.85 22.67 9.69
C ARG A 236 -4.49 23.36 9.54
N GLY A 237 -4.26 24.06 8.43
CA GLY A 237 -3.04 24.83 8.17
C GLY A 237 -1.85 24.02 7.68
N GLY A 238 -2.08 22.87 7.05
CA GLY A 238 -1.02 22.00 6.51
C GLY A 238 -0.03 22.75 5.62
N LYS A 239 1.26 22.50 5.85
CA LYS A 239 2.37 22.98 5.00
C LYS A 239 3.42 21.89 4.85
N VAL A 240 3.75 21.54 3.61
CA VAL A 240 4.82 20.57 3.33
C VAL A 240 6.16 21.14 3.79
N ARG A 241 6.98 20.29 4.42
CA ARG A 241 8.27 20.66 5.02
C ARG A 241 9.46 20.41 4.09
N VAL A 242 9.30 19.48 3.14
CA VAL A 242 10.33 19.07 2.18
C VAL A 242 9.83 19.28 0.75
N PRO A 243 10.72 19.42 -0.26
CA PRO A 243 10.32 19.45 -1.66
C PRO A 243 9.35 18.31 -1.97
N THR A 244 8.16 18.66 -2.43
CA THR A 244 7.05 17.72 -2.60
C THR A 244 6.46 17.88 -3.99
N SER A 245 6.51 16.81 -4.79
CA SER A 245 5.93 16.73 -6.12
C SER A 245 4.63 15.91 -6.08
N MET A 246 3.84 15.98 -7.15
CA MET A 246 2.52 15.36 -7.24
C MET A 246 2.44 14.39 -8.41
N ASN A 247 1.83 13.22 -8.17
CA ASN A 247 1.48 12.28 -9.20
C ASN A 247 0.39 12.83 -10.13
N SER A 248 0.18 12.17 -11.27
CA SER A 248 -0.93 12.38 -12.16
C SER A 248 -2.28 12.40 -11.41
N ILE A 249 -3.16 13.27 -11.87
CA ILE A 249 -4.49 13.49 -11.31
C ILE A 249 -5.55 12.94 -12.27
N SER A 250 -6.77 12.72 -11.79
CA SER A 250 -7.83 12.09 -12.58
C SER A 250 -8.40 12.92 -13.73
N VAL A 251 -7.92 14.16 -13.92
CA VAL A 251 -8.43 15.09 -14.94
C VAL A 251 -7.31 15.94 -15.51
N ASP A 252 -7.46 16.34 -16.78
CA ASP A 252 -6.60 17.38 -17.36
C ASP A 252 -7.21 18.74 -17.01
N LYS A 253 -6.52 19.49 -16.15
CA LYS A 253 -6.97 20.82 -15.71
C LYS A 253 -7.14 21.80 -16.87
N ASN A 254 -6.47 21.60 -18.01
CA ASN A 254 -6.55 22.48 -19.18
C ASN A 254 -7.65 22.05 -20.16
N LEU A 255 -8.03 20.77 -20.17
CA LEU A 255 -8.99 20.20 -21.13
C LEU A 255 -10.33 19.78 -20.50
N ARG A 256 -10.64 20.25 -19.28
CA ARG A 256 -11.83 19.87 -18.49
C ARG A 256 -13.15 19.75 -19.27
N ARG A 257 -13.40 20.66 -20.23
CA ARG A 257 -14.65 20.72 -20.99
C ARG A 257 -14.79 19.70 -22.12
N VAL A 258 -13.69 19.06 -22.54
CA VAL A 258 -13.67 18.16 -23.71
C VAL A 258 -13.39 16.70 -23.35
N GLN A 259 -13.14 16.38 -22.08
CA GLN A 259 -12.81 15.01 -21.63
C GLN A 259 -14.02 14.06 -21.53
N GLY A 260 -15.26 14.56 -21.67
CA GLY A 260 -16.47 13.74 -21.50
C GLY A 260 -16.71 13.28 -20.06
N ILE A 261 -16.04 13.89 -19.07
CA ILE A 261 -16.17 13.57 -17.65
C ILE A 261 -17.25 14.46 -17.03
N SER A 262 -18.01 13.94 -16.06
CA SER A 262 -19.02 14.74 -15.35
C SER A 262 -18.40 15.94 -14.65
N GLU A 263 -19.12 17.05 -14.63
CA GLU A 263 -18.67 18.28 -13.98
C GLU A 263 -18.42 18.08 -12.48
N GLU A 264 -19.24 17.27 -11.82
CA GLU A 264 -19.08 16.90 -10.41
C GLU A 264 -17.72 16.22 -10.15
N PHE A 265 -17.38 15.20 -10.94
CA PHE A 265 -16.10 14.50 -10.81
C PHE A 265 -14.93 15.43 -11.12
N ASN A 266 -15.06 16.24 -12.18
CA ASN A 266 -14.02 17.19 -12.56
C ASN A 266 -13.72 18.19 -11.45
N ASN A 267 -14.77 18.78 -10.87
CA ASN A 267 -14.65 19.74 -9.78
C ASN A 267 -14.02 19.10 -8.53
N ALA A 268 -14.41 17.87 -8.19
CA ALA A 268 -13.86 17.18 -7.02
C ALA A 268 -12.37 16.82 -7.20
N ALA A 269 -11.98 16.28 -8.36
CA ALA A 269 -10.60 15.96 -8.67
C ALA A 269 -9.69 17.20 -8.69
N VAL A 270 -10.20 18.32 -9.20
CA VAL A 270 -9.47 19.60 -9.18
C VAL A 270 -9.26 20.08 -7.76
N LYS A 271 -10.32 20.07 -6.92
CA LYS A 271 -10.22 20.49 -5.52
C LYS A 271 -9.22 19.65 -4.73
N LEU A 272 -9.14 18.35 -5.00
CA LEU A 272 -8.16 17.47 -4.37
C LEU A 272 -6.74 17.93 -4.72
N ALA A 273 -6.47 18.16 -6.00
CA ALA A 273 -5.18 18.68 -6.43
C ALA A 273 -4.89 20.06 -5.84
N ASP A 274 -5.88 20.95 -5.81
CA ASP A 274 -5.75 22.30 -5.26
C ASP A 274 -5.43 22.25 -3.75
N ALA A 275 -6.05 21.35 -2.99
CA ALA A 275 -5.78 21.18 -1.57
C ALA A 275 -4.31 20.84 -1.27
N TYR A 276 -3.70 19.96 -2.06
CA TYR A 276 -2.27 19.67 -1.92
C TYR A 276 -1.38 20.85 -2.33
N THR A 277 -1.73 21.57 -3.40
CA THR A 277 -0.97 22.76 -3.82
C THR A 277 -1.09 23.91 -2.81
N ASP A 278 -2.24 24.07 -2.14
CA ASP A 278 -2.45 25.05 -1.08
C ASP A 278 -1.57 24.75 0.15
N MET A 279 -1.22 23.48 0.37
CA MET A 279 -0.24 23.04 1.37
C MET A 279 1.22 23.19 0.90
N GLY A 280 1.46 23.59 -0.35
CA GLY A 280 2.80 23.87 -0.90
C GLY A 280 3.40 22.76 -1.77
N ALA A 281 2.63 21.74 -2.13
CA ALA A 281 3.08 20.73 -3.09
C ALA A 281 3.20 21.32 -4.51
N GLN A 282 4.18 20.84 -5.28
CA GLN A 282 4.41 21.27 -6.65
C GLN A 282 3.52 20.47 -7.63
N PRO A 283 2.74 21.14 -8.50
CA PRO A 283 1.79 20.51 -9.41
C PRO A 283 2.48 19.87 -10.63
N THR A 284 3.33 18.88 -10.41
CA THR A 284 4.10 18.19 -11.46
C THR A 284 3.26 17.21 -12.28
N PHE A 285 2.20 16.66 -11.68
CA PHE A 285 1.21 15.79 -12.30
C PHE A 285 1.78 14.66 -13.19
N THR A 286 2.73 13.89 -12.67
CA THR A 286 3.38 12.80 -13.42
C THR A 286 3.60 11.57 -12.54
N CYS A 287 3.34 10.37 -13.08
CA CYS A 287 3.71 9.09 -12.47
C CYS A 287 5.18 8.71 -12.72
N ALA A 288 5.92 9.54 -13.46
CA ALA A 288 7.33 9.36 -13.75
C ALA A 288 8.18 10.51 -13.17
N PRO A 289 8.17 10.72 -11.83
CA PRO A 289 8.91 11.83 -11.21
C PRO A 289 10.43 11.72 -11.38
N TYR A 290 10.94 10.54 -11.71
CA TYR A 290 12.34 10.31 -12.08
C TYR A 290 12.74 10.94 -13.43
N GLN A 291 11.77 11.43 -14.23
CA GLN A 291 12.04 12.22 -15.43
C GLN A 291 12.09 13.74 -15.16
N LEU A 292 11.83 14.17 -13.92
CA LEU A 292 11.96 15.57 -13.51
C LEU A 292 13.43 15.91 -13.22
N ASP A 293 13.79 17.19 -13.36
CA ASP A 293 15.12 17.69 -13.00
C ASP A 293 15.46 17.47 -11.51
N SER A 294 14.43 17.30 -10.67
CA SER A 294 14.54 17.00 -9.24
C SER A 294 14.68 15.50 -8.93
N ALA A 295 14.96 14.65 -9.91
CA ALA A 295 15.15 13.22 -9.68
C ALA A 295 16.23 12.97 -8.59
N PRO A 296 15.98 12.03 -7.65
CA PRO A 296 16.88 11.75 -6.54
C PRO A 296 18.15 11.05 -7.02
N LYS A 297 19.18 11.11 -6.20
CA LYS A 297 20.48 10.49 -6.48
C LYS A 297 20.65 9.20 -5.69
N TYR A 298 21.66 8.43 -6.08
CA TYR A 298 22.06 7.22 -5.39
C TYR A 298 22.26 7.47 -3.89
N GLY A 299 21.56 6.70 -3.06
CA GLY A 299 21.61 6.77 -1.60
C GLY A 299 20.67 7.79 -0.94
N ASP A 300 20.02 8.67 -1.71
CA ASP A 300 19.05 9.62 -1.14
C ASP A 300 17.89 8.88 -0.46
N GLN A 301 17.52 9.34 0.74
CA GLN A 301 16.36 8.85 1.48
C GLN A 301 15.15 9.70 1.10
N ILE A 302 14.17 9.14 0.40
CA ILE A 302 13.00 9.86 -0.12
C ILE A 302 11.71 9.18 0.32
N ALA A 303 10.57 9.84 0.14
CA ALA A 303 9.26 9.22 0.26
C ALA A 303 8.47 9.34 -1.05
N TRP A 304 8.65 8.37 -1.94
CA TRP A 304 7.83 8.23 -3.14
C TRP A 304 6.89 7.05 -2.91
N ALA A 305 5.60 7.21 -3.20
CA ALA A 305 4.58 6.19 -2.94
C ALA A 305 4.11 5.45 -4.21
N GLU A 306 4.14 6.13 -5.37
CA GLU A 306 3.69 5.57 -6.66
C GLU A 306 4.53 4.34 -7.03
N SER A 307 3.86 3.22 -7.35
CA SER A 307 4.48 1.89 -7.46
C SER A 307 5.63 1.82 -8.47
N ASN A 308 5.45 2.40 -9.66
CA ASN A 308 6.49 2.41 -10.69
C ASN A 308 7.66 3.34 -10.30
N ALA A 309 7.36 4.52 -9.75
CA ALA A 309 8.35 5.46 -9.25
C ALA A 309 9.17 4.89 -8.09
N VAL A 310 8.54 4.11 -7.19
CA VAL A 310 9.20 3.39 -6.09
C VAL A 310 10.22 2.40 -6.63
N VAL A 311 9.79 1.52 -7.54
CA VAL A 311 10.65 0.49 -8.13
C VAL A 311 11.81 1.15 -8.89
N TYR A 312 11.52 2.17 -9.69
CA TYR A 312 12.55 2.88 -10.45
C TYR A 312 13.53 3.63 -9.55
N ALA A 313 13.06 4.34 -8.52
CA ALA A 313 13.91 5.04 -7.57
C ALA A 313 14.84 4.07 -6.84
N ASN A 314 14.32 2.93 -6.38
CA ASN A 314 15.12 1.93 -5.68
C ASN A 314 16.10 1.21 -6.60
N SER A 315 15.64 0.69 -7.74
CA SER A 315 16.42 -0.20 -8.60
C SER A 315 17.31 0.53 -9.58
N VAL A 316 16.84 1.63 -10.17
CA VAL A 316 17.51 2.29 -11.29
C VAL A 316 18.34 3.47 -10.81
N LEU A 317 17.78 4.30 -9.93
CA LEU A 317 18.50 5.45 -9.36
C LEU A 317 19.36 5.08 -8.15
N GLY A 318 19.03 3.99 -7.45
CA GLY A 318 19.64 3.62 -6.17
C GLY A 318 19.28 4.56 -5.01
N ALA A 319 18.24 5.39 -5.19
CA ALA A 319 17.60 6.09 -4.09
C ALA A 319 16.84 5.09 -3.21
N ARG A 320 16.32 5.54 -2.07
CA ARG A 320 15.73 4.65 -1.06
C ARG A 320 14.35 5.13 -0.67
N THR A 321 13.35 4.29 -0.93
CA THR A 321 11.96 4.52 -0.54
C THR A 321 11.25 3.20 -0.24
N MET A 322 10.28 3.23 0.67
CA MET A 322 9.29 2.15 0.80
C MET A 322 8.15 2.38 -0.20
N LYS A 323 7.38 1.32 -0.43
CA LYS A 323 6.08 1.40 -1.11
C LYS A 323 5.04 1.87 -0.10
N TYR A 324 4.94 3.19 0.09
CA TYR A 324 4.07 3.80 1.09
C TYR A 324 2.60 3.73 0.68
N PRO A 325 1.67 3.38 1.57
CA PRO A 325 0.24 3.46 1.26
C PRO A 325 -0.22 4.91 1.10
N ASP A 326 -1.27 5.12 0.30
CA ASP A 326 -1.87 6.45 0.11
C ASP A 326 -2.29 7.04 1.45
N PHE A 327 -2.13 8.36 1.60
CA PHE A 327 -2.26 9.18 2.83
C PHE A 327 -1.00 9.30 3.67
N LEU A 328 -0.13 8.27 3.70
CA LEU A 328 1.12 8.39 4.46
C LEU A 328 2.12 9.33 3.75
N ASP A 329 2.13 9.34 2.43
CA ASP A 329 2.96 10.22 1.61
C ASP A 329 2.83 11.70 1.98
N ILE A 330 1.61 12.25 2.03
CA ILE A 330 1.38 13.63 2.48
C ILE A 330 1.69 13.81 3.96
N ALA A 331 1.45 12.81 4.82
CA ALA A 331 1.84 12.88 6.23
C ALA A 331 3.37 12.98 6.39
N ILE A 332 4.14 12.25 5.58
CA ILE A 332 5.59 12.38 5.49
C ILE A 332 5.97 13.74 4.91
N ALA A 333 5.28 14.25 3.88
CA ALA A 333 5.58 15.59 3.34
C ALA A 333 5.39 16.71 4.38
N LEU A 334 4.35 16.63 5.20
CA LEU A 334 4.04 17.61 6.26
C LEU A 334 5.05 17.57 7.41
N THR A 335 5.67 16.42 7.67
CA THR A 335 6.60 16.24 8.80
C THR A 335 8.07 16.22 8.39
N GLY A 336 8.38 15.81 7.15
CA GLY A 336 9.71 15.43 6.68
C GLY A 336 10.22 14.12 7.28
N ARG A 337 9.36 13.34 7.97
CA ARG A 337 9.75 12.17 8.77
C ARG A 337 9.08 10.91 8.24
N ALA A 338 9.86 9.86 8.03
CA ALA A 338 9.35 8.58 7.54
C ALA A 338 9.79 7.40 8.43
N PRO A 339 9.02 6.31 8.50
CA PRO A 339 9.42 5.10 9.20
C PRO A 339 10.70 4.49 8.60
N LYS A 340 11.71 4.22 9.43
CA LYS A 340 13.00 3.68 8.99
C LYS A 340 12.93 2.16 8.83
N GLY A 341 12.23 1.72 7.79
CA GLY A 341 12.02 0.30 7.48
C GLY A 341 12.31 -0.03 6.02
N GLY A 342 12.07 -1.29 5.64
CA GLY A 342 12.10 -1.74 4.25
C GLY A 342 13.39 -1.33 3.51
N PRO A 343 13.31 -0.91 2.24
CA PRO A 343 14.47 -0.53 1.42
C PRO A 343 15.25 0.70 1.87
N HIS A 344 14.85 1.39 2.95
CA HIS A 344 15.70 2.41 3.58
C HIS A 344 16.94 1.80 4.25
N VAL A 345 16.83 0.56 4.69
CA VAL A 345 17.89 -0.20 5.37
C VAL A 345 18.59 -1.13 4.39
N GLN A 346 19.93 -1.06 4.31
CA GLN A 346 20.72 -1.78 3.32
C GLN A 346 20.44 -3.29 3.27
N ILE A 347 20.38 -3.95 4.43
CA ILE A 347 20.21 -5.41 4.49
C ILE A 347 18.86 -5.86 3.89
N ASN A 348 17.84 -5.01 3.97
CA ASN A 348 16.50 -5.29 3.45
C ASN A 348 16.39 -5.06 1.92
N ARG A 349 17.46 -4.59 1.27
CA ARG A 349 17.52 -4.40 -0.19
C ARG A 349 18.12 -5.59 -0.92
N LEU A 350 18.67 -6.56 -0.19
CA LEU A 350 19.29 -7.74 -0.79
C LEU A 350 18.21 -8.68 -1.33
N ALA A 351 18.47 -9.25 -2.50
CA ALA A 351 17.59 -10.18 -3.17
C ALA A 351 17.47 -11.51 -2.41
N SER A 352 16.28 -12.09 -2.44
CA SER A 352 15.97 -13.40 -1.87
C SER A 352 15.57 -14.45 -2.92
N VAL A 353 15.52 -14.06 -4.19
CA VAL A 353 15.31 -14.96 -5.33
C VAL A 353 16.20 -14.56 -6.51
N ILE A 354 16.82 -15.54 -7.15
CA ILE A 354 17.58 -15.37 -8.39
C ILE A 354 16.66 -15.75 -9.55
N VAL A 355 16.58 -14.91 -10.57
CA VAL A 355 15.84 -15.19 -11.80
C VAL A 355 16.82 -15.20 -12.97
N GLU A 356 17.05 -16.38 -13.55
CA GLU A 356 17.98 -16.60 -14.65
C GLU A 356 17.24 -16.54 -15.98
N ILE A 357 17.61 -15.55 -16.81
CA ILE A 357 17.01 -15.31 -18.12
C ILE A 357 17.66 -16.24 -19.14
N PRO A 358 16.89 -16.84 -20.07
CA PRO A 358 17.46 -17.72 -21.06
C PRO A 358 18.39 -16.94 -22.00
N LYS A 359 19.33 -17.64 -22.62
CA LYS A 359 20.22 -17.02 -23.61
C LYS A 359 19.41 -16.53 -24.81
N ILE A 360 19.30 -15.22 -24.93
CA ILE A 360 18.64 -14.50 -26.03
C ILE A 360 19.67 -13.53 -26.62
N SER A 361 19.69 -13.35 -27.94
CA SER A 361 20.54 -12.33 -28.55
C SER A 361 19.92 -10.94 -28.38
N PRO A 362 20.68 -9.90 -28.00
CA PRO A 362 20.18 -8.52 -28.02
C PRO A 362 19.67 -8.06 -29.39
N ALA A 363 20.11 -8.69 -30.47
CA ALA A 363 19.63 -8.39 -31.83
C ALA A 363 18.27 -9.03 -32.16
N GLU A 364 17.77 -9.92 -31.31
CA GLU A 364 16.50 -10.66 -31.49
C GLU A 364 15.36 -10.08 -30.64
N ILE A 365 15.60 -9.00 -29.89
CA ILE A 365 14.62 -8.35 -29.03
C ILE A 365 14.24 -6.96 -29.57
N ASP A 366 13.03 -6.52 -29.26
CA ASP A 366 12.55 -5.16 -29.46
C ASP A 366 12.05 -4.56 -28.12
N ASP A 367 11.51 -3.35 -28.16
CA ASP A 367 11.04 -2.61 -26.98
C ASP A 367 9.97 -3.37 -26.17
N SER A 368 9.31 -4.38 -26.75
CA SER A 368 8.31 -5.18 -26.05
C SER A 368 8.91 -6.20 -25.08
N PHE A 369 10.22 -6.49 -25.22
CA PHE A 369 10.92 -7.46 -24.39
C PHE A 369 10.98 -7.06 -22.92
N TYR A 370 11.33 -5.81 -22.62
CA TYR A 370 11.47 -5.34 -21.24
C TYR A 370 10.18 -5.33 -20.42
N PRO A 371 9.04 -4.80 -20.91
CA PRO A 371 7.79 -4.90 -20.17
C PRO A 371 7.30 -6.36 -20.04
N LEU A 372 7.47 -7.20 -21.09
CA LEU A 372 7.16 -8.63 -21.00
C LEU A 372 7.98 -9.31 -19.89
N LEU A 373 9.29 -9.03 -19.88
CA LEU A 373 10.20 -9.60 -18.91
C LEU A 373 9.92 -9.10 -17.50
N GLY A 374 9.68 -7.79 -17.33
CA GLY A 374 9.30 -7.19 -16.04
C GLY A 374 8.05 -7.84 -15.47
N TYR A 375 7.02 -8.05 -16.29
CA TYR A 375 5.80 -8.77 -15.90
C TYR A 375 6.09 -10.23 -15.48
N GLN A 376 6.89 -10.95 -16.28
CA GLN A 376 7.25 -12.33 -15.97
C GLN A 376 8.04 -12.44 -14.65
N VAL A 377 9.07 -11.60 -14.47
CA VAL A 377 9.88 -11.56 -13.24
C VAL A 377 9.01 -11.21 -12.05
N GLY A 378 8.12 -10.21 -12.17
CA GLY A 378 7.22 -9.81 -11.08
C GLY A 378 6.23 -10.92 -10.70
N THR A 379 5.73 -11.68 -11.69
CA THR A 379 4.86 -12.85 -11.45
C THR A 379 5.60 -13.95 -10.67
N LEU A 380 6.89 -14.16 -10.95
CA LEU A 380 7.73 -15.15 -10.27
C LEU A 380 8.19 -14.71 -8.86
N SER A 381 8.12 -13.42 -8.58
CA SER A 381 8.60 -12.79 -7.33
C SER A 381 7.55 -11.85 -6.76
N THR A 382 6.44 -12.43 -6.30
CA THR A 382 5.25 -11.66 -5.87
C THR A 382 5.56 -10.67 -4.74
N SER A 383 6.41 -11.03 -3.77
CA SER A 383 6.81 -10.14 -2.65
C SER A 383 8.30 -10.19 -2.32
N GLU A 384 9.04 -11.10 -2.98
CA GLU A 384 10.47 -11.29 -2.82
C GLU A 384 11.22 -10.30 -3.72
N ILE A 385 12.33 -9.71 -3.26
CA ILE A 385 13.19 -8.88 -4.13
C ILE A 385 13.98 -9.84 -5.04
N PRO A 386 13.82 -9.76 -6.38
CA PRO A 386 14.59 -10.59 -7.29
C PRO A 386 15.93 -9.96 -7.66
N VAL A 387 16.92 -10.81 -7.97
CA VAL A 387 18.09 -10.44 -8.78
C VAL A 387 18.03 -11.18 -10.10
N VAL A 388 18.04 -10.44 -11.20
CA VAL A 388 18.00 -10.95 -12.56
C VAL A 388 19.42 -11.12 -13.09
N ILE A 389 19.71 -12.30 -13.65
CA ILE A 389 20.98 -12.62 -14.33
C ILE A 389 20.72 -13.02 -15.79
N GLY A 390 21.72 -12.86 -16.65
CA GLY A 390 21.62 -13.16 -18.09
C GLY A 390 21.33 -11.93 -18.97
N LEU A 391 21.31 -10.72 -18.39
CA LEU A 391 21.14 -9.44 -19.10
C LEU A 391 22.41 -8.58 -19.10
N GLU A 392 23.54 -9.09 -18.60
CA GLU A 392 24.76 -8.32 -18.32
C GLU A 392 25.34 -7.64 -19.58
N SER A 393 25.10 -8.22 -20.76
CA SER A 393 25.57 -7.70 -22.06
C SER A 393 24.52 -6.89 -22.83
N PHE A 394 23.31 -6.69 -22.30
CA PHE A 394 22.21 -6.05 -23.02
C PHE A 394 22.26 -4.53 -23.01
N ALA A 395 22.94 -3.92 -22.03
CA ALA A 395 23.06 -2.47 -21.85
C ALA A 395 21.71 -1.72 -21.97
N PRO A 396 20.69 -2.09 -21.15
CA PRO A 396 19.36 -1.48 -21.23
C PRO A 396 19.41 0.03 -20.98
N THR A 397 18.60 0.75 -21.73
CA THR A 397 18.42 2.20 -21.56
C THR A 397 17.56 2.51 -20.34
N GLN A 398 17.46 3.80 -20.00
CA GLN A 398 16.56 4.26 -18.93
C GLN A 398 15.08 3.98 -19.26
N ASP A 399 14.69 4.04 -20.54
CA ASP A 399 13.33 3.75 -20.98
C ASP A 399 13.03 2.24 -20.93
N ASP A 400 14.01 1.40 -21.24
CA ASP A 400 13.92 -0.06 -21.07
C ASP A 400 13.69 -0.45 -19.60
N LEU A 401 14.47 0.15 -18.69
CA LEU A 401 14.33 -0.08 -17.25
C LEU A 401 13.03 0.48 -16.69
N LYS A 402 12.53 1.59 -17.25
CA LYS A 402 11.20 2.12 -16.96
C LYS A 402 10.11 1.13 -17.37
N ALA A 403 10.17 0.60 -18.59
CA ALA A 403 9.19 -0.36 -19.09
C ALA A 403 9.20 -1.67 -18.28
N PHE A 404 10.39 -2.18 -17.98
CA PHE A 404 10.57 -3.32 -17.08
C PHE A 404 9.98 -3.06 -15.69
N GLY A 405 10.35 -1.94 -15.07
CA GLY A 405 9.93 -1.60 -13.71
C GLY A 405 8.42 -1.38 -13.58
N ALA A 406 7.80 -0.72 -14.56
CA ALA A 406 6.35 -0.50 -14.59
C ALA A 406 5.58 -1.83 -14.68
N ALA A 407 6.01 -2.74 -15.56
CA ALA A 407 5.38 -4.05 -15.71
C ALA A 407 5.61 -4.94 -14.47
N PHE A 408 6.80 -4.90 -13.89
CA PHE A 408 7.13 -5.59 -12.64
C PHE A 408 6.22 -5.13 -11.49
N ALA A 409 6.09 -3.82 -11.29
CA ALA A 409 5.30 -3.22 -10.22
C ALA A 409 3.78 -3.48 -10.36
N THR A 410 3.32 -3.90 -11.54
CA THR A 410 1.90 -4.25 -11.81
C THR A 410 1.50 -5.54 -11.12
N VAL A 411 2.41 -6.51 -11.01
CA VAL A 411 2.12 -7.87 -10.50
C VAL A 411 2.89 -8.24 -9.24
N SER A 412 3.94 -7.48 -8.89
CA SER A 412 4.73 -7.69 -7.69
C SER A 412 4.51 -6.56 -6.66
N SER A 413 4.46 -6.94 -5.39
CA SER A 413 4.52 -6.03 -4.24
C SER A 413 5.96 -5.75 -3.78
N ALA A 414 6.96 -6.43 -4.34
CA ALA A 414 8.36 -6.15 -4.02
C ALA A 414 8.70 -4.70 -4.42
N PRO A 415 9.38 -3.94 -3.55
CA PRO A 415 9.61 -2.51 -3.77
C PRO A 415 10.77 -2.22 -4.73
N MET A 416 11.48 -3.25 -5.18
CA MET A 416 12.64 -3.16 -6.05
C MET A 416 13.01 -4.52 -6.65
N PHE A 417 13.82 -4.47 -7.69
CA PHE A 417 14.57 -5.58 -8.28
C PHE A 417 16.06 -5.21 -8.44
N HIS A 418 16.91 -6.20 -8.68
CA HIS A 418 18.28 -6.02 -9.15
C HIS A 418 18.45 -6.63 -10.54
N ILE A 419 19.31 -6.06 -11.37
CA ILE A 419 19.79 -6.66 -12.62
C ILE A 419 21.32 -6.62 -12.57
N VAL A 420 21.95 -7.79 -12.62
CA VAL A 420 23.41 -7.89 -12.49
C VAL A 420 24.10 -7.13 -13.63
N GLY A 421 25.10 -6.32 -13.26
CA GLY A 421 25.86 -5.48 -14.19
C GLY A 421 25.12 -4.22 -14.67
N VAL A 422 23.86 -4.03 -14.28
CA VAL A 422 23.00 -2.94 -14.76
C VAL A 422 22.57 -2.02 -13.61
N THR A 423 21.89 -2.57 -12.59
CA THR A 423 21.43 -1.76 -11.45
C THR A 423 22.62 -1.41 -10.54
N PRO A 424 22.68 -0.19 -9.95
CA PRO A 424 23.88 0.32 -9.28
C PRO A 424 24.29 -0.49 -8.04
N GLU A 425 23.35 -1.19 -7.40
CA GLU A 425 23.62 -2.04 -6.23
C GLU A 425 24.00 -3.50 -6.57
N ALA A 426 23.96 -3.87 -7.86
CA ALA A 426 24.27 -5.23 -8.31
C ALA A 426 25.38 -5.25 -9.39
N PRO A 427 26.59 -4.76 -9.10
CA PRO A 427 27.72 -4.88 -10.04
C PRO A 427 28.09 -6.35 -10.33
N ASN A 428 27.75 -7.26 -9.41
CA ASN A 428 27.82 -8.71 -9.54
C ASN A 428 26.74 -9.34 -8.65
N LEU A 429 26.51 -10.64 -8.81
CA LEU A 429 25.51 -11.37 -8.04
C LEU A 429 25.80 -11.34 -6.53
N GLU A 430 27.06 -11.45 -6.12
CA GLU A 430 27.46 -11.50 -4.71
C GLU A 430 27.14 -10.21 -3.96
N ALA A 431 27.13 -9.05 -4.64
CA ALA A 431 26.75 -7.77 -4.06
C ALA A 431 25.23 -7.64 -3.82
N ALA A 432 24.42 -8.35 -4.60
CA ALA A 432 22.96 -8.25 -4.58
C ALA A 432 22.28 -9.22 -3.60
N ILE A 433 23.01 -10.19 -3.03
CA ILE A 433 22.45 -11.23 -2.15
C ILE A 433 23.11 -11.23 -0.76
N VAL A 434 22.47 -11.88 0.21
CA VAL A 434 23.09 -12.09 1.53
C VAL A 434 24.31 -13.02 1.37
N LYS A 435 25.48 -12.52 1.74
CA LYS A 435 26.74 -13.27 1.63
C LYS A 435 26.67 -14.61 2.37
N GLY A 436 26.97 -15.69 1.66
CA GLY A 436 26.97 -17.05 2.21
C GLY A 436 25.58 -17.67 2.39
N SER A 437 24.52 -17.02 1.92
CA SER A 437 23.18 -17.60 1.90
C SER A 437 22.95 -18.44 0.64
N THR A 438 22.13 -19.50 0.77
CA THR A 438 21.59 -20.22 -0.38
C THR A 438 20.31 -19.51 -0.81
N VAL A 439 20.31 -18.92 -1.99
CA VAL A 439 19.17 -18.20 -2.56
C VAL A 439 18.46 -19.09 -3.57
N ARG A 440 17.12 -19.13 -3.54
CA ARG A 440 16.32 -19.89 -4.50
C ARG A 440 16.56 -19.34 -5.91
N SER A 441 16.84 -20.21 -6.88
CA SER A 441 16.99 -19.83 -8.29
C SER A 441 15.83 -20.35 -9.13
N ILE A 442 15.31 -19.50 -10.02
CA ILE A 442 14.27 -19.81 -11.00
C ILE A 442 14.86 -19.60 -12.38
N HIS A 443 14.85 -20.65 -13.20
CA HIS A 443 15.36 -20.58 -14.57
C HIS A 443 14.20 -20.39 -15.55
N VAL A 444 14.14 -19.21 -16.17
CA VAL A 444 13.10 -18.85 -17.15
C VAL A 444 13.42 -19.50 -18.48
N GLN A 445 12.43 -20.14 -19.09
CA GLN A 445 12.51 -20.68 -20.45
C GLN A 445 11.97 -19.69 -21.48
N HIS A 446 12.40 -19.83 -22.74
CA HIS A 446 11.80 -19.10 -23.86
C HIS A 446 10.28 -19.31 -23.93
N GLY A 447 9.81 -20.52 -23.65
CA GLY A 447 8.38 -20.86 -23.61
C GLY A 447 7.62 -20.09 -22.53
N ASP A 448 8.24 -19.73 -21.41
CA ASP A 448 7.58 -18.94 -20.36
C ASP A 448 7.31 -17.51 -20.83
N LEU A 449 8.25 -16.92 -21.57
CA LEU A 449 8.09 -15.58 -22.17
C LEU A 449 7.01 -15.59 -23.26
N ILE A 450 6.96 -16.63 -24.10
CA ILE A 450 5.91 -16.80 -25.11
C ILE A 450 4.53 -16.96 -24.43
N ASN A 451 4.42 -17.80 -23.40
CA ASN A 451 3.18 -17.98 -22.67
C ASN A 451 2.71 -16.68 -21.99
N CYS A 452 3.66 -15.92 -21.43
CA CYS A 452 3.37 -14.61 -20.85
C CYS A 452 2.84 -13.64 -21.93
N TRP A 453 3.50 -13.57 -23.09
CA TRP A 453 3.07 -12.77 -24.22
C TRP A 453 1.67 -13.12 -24.69
N ASP A 454 1.41 -14.41 -24.91
CA ASP A 454 0.11 -14.92 -25.34
C ASP A 454 -0.98 -14.60 -24.31
N SER A 455 -0.66 -14.61 -23.01
CA SER A 455 -1.59 -14.26 -21.94
C SER A 455 -2.01 -12.80 -21.95
N LEU A 456 -1.09 -11.89 -22.30
CA LEU A 456 -1.31 -10.46 -22.38
C LEU A 456 -1.97 -10.05 -23.71
N ASN A 457 -1.87 -10.90 -24.74
CA ASN A 457 -2.37 -10.64 -26.10
C ASN A 457 -3.57 -11.53 -26.49
N LYS A 458 -4.40 -11.94 -25.52
CA LYS A 458 -5.59 -12.79 -25.78
C LYS A 458 -6.75 -12.10 -26.49
N ALA A 459 -6.70 -10.78 -26.67
CA ALA A 459 -7.77 -10.05 -27.35
C ALA A 459 -7.71 -10.34 -28.86
N ALA A 460 -8.71 -11.08 -29.37
CA ALA A 460 -8.98 -11.07 -30.81
C ALA A 460 -9.27 -9.61 -31.24
N PRO A 461 -8.90 -9.18 -32.46
CA PRO A 461 -9.28 -7.87 -32.98
C PRO A 461 -10.80 -7.84 -33.17
N LYS A 462 -11.52 -7.61 -32.07
CA LYS A 462 -12.88 -7.11 -32.09
C LYS A 462 -12.75 -5.63 -32.33
N THR A 463 -13.44 -5.14 -33.35
CA THR A 463 -13.72 -3.73 -33.58
C THR A 463 -13.86 -3.03 -32.24
N ALA A 464 -12.92 -2.12 -31.94
CA ALA A 464 -13.02 -1.29 -30.77
C ALA A 464 -14.35 -0.55 -30.86
N GLU A 465 -15.34 -0.99 -30.08
CA GLU A 465 -16.51 -0.18 -29.81
C GLU A 465 -16.02 0.95 -28.93
N LEU A 466 -15.63 2.05 -29.58
CA LEU A 466 -15.53 3.34 -28.92
C LEU A 466 -16.90 3.59 -28.29
N PRO A 467 -16.99 3.79 -26.95
CA PRO A 467 -18.25 4.13 -26.32
C PRO A 467 -18.79 5.41 -26.97
N SER A 468 -20.02 5.32 -27.46
CA SER A 468 -20.80 6.42 -28.05
C SER A 468 -21.14 7.49 -27.03
#